data_AF-A0A4U5NQN4-F1
#
_entry.id   AF-A0A4U5NQN4-F1
#
_cell.length_a   1.000
_cell.length_b   1.000
_cell.length_c   1.000
_cell.angle_alpha   90.00
_cell.angle_beta   90.00
_cell.angle_gamma   90.00
#
_symmetry.space_group_name_H-M   'P 1'
#
loop_
_entity.id
_entity.type
_entity.pdbx_description
1 polymer ?
#
loop_
_entity_poly.entity_id
_entity_poly.type
_entity_poly.pdbx_seq_one_letter_code
_entity_poly.pdbx_strand_id
1 'polypeptide(L)'
;MANYPMRCLRPWRLYILLLYILINKSGAISPDGEALWSFRNAIVNSDGNLPLWRPEDADPCNWRGVTCDLKTKRVIHLSLKNHKLSGPISPDLGKLAHLKILALYNNSFYGTIPSELGNCTELQGIFLQGNYLSGPIPSEMGNLTALQNLDISSNSLSGSIPASLGRLNKLVSFNVSNNFLVGPIPSDGVLINFADNSFTGNRDLCGKQIERTCKDDSGGPRTDGQSPSGQNQGGKKKYSGGLLISTSATIGALLLVALMCFWGCFLYKKFGKNGSNSIAMDVSGGASIIMFHGDLPYSSKDIIKKLETLTEEHVIGSGGFGTVYKLEMDDGSIFALKRIVKMDEGFNRFFERELEILGSIKHRYLVNLRGYCNSPTSKLLIYDFLSGGSLDEALHGISVSLPWSTRLKIAIGAAKGLAFLHGAEKPVIYRDFKTSNVLLDSVHPRLAGQYSVKGAKQMALLARQCVSLNPKDRPKMPSIVETLEALQHYKDMAVACGQSQASTKSATRNGVSSGGRLEGRGASFRKSAPVTSSKKT
;
A
#
# COMPACT_ATOMS: atom_id res chain seq x y z
N MET A 1 -61.21 -38.94 40.41
CA MET A 1 -59.78 -38.68 40.16
C MET A 1 -59.71 -37.45 39.26
N ALA A 2 -59.76 -36.25 39.86
CA ALA A 2 -58.62 -35.38 40.19
C ALA A 2 -58.42 -34.30 39.10
N ASN A 3 -59.12 -33.18 39.29
CA ASN A 3 -58.92 -31.92 38.59
C ASN A 3 -57.59 -31.29 39.04
N TYR A 4 -56.68 -31.03 38.10
CA TYR A 4 -55.50 -30.20 38.35
C TYR A 4 -55.80 -28.74 37.95
N PRO A 5 -55.53 -27.74 38.81
CA PRO A 5 -55.69 -26.35 38.44
C PRO A 5 -54.46 -25.89 37.65
N MET A 6 -54.67 -25.32 36.46
CA MET A 6 -53.63 -24.58 35.75
C MET A 6 -53.23 -23.36 36.59
N ARG A 7 -52.01 -23.39 37.13
CA ARG A 7 -51.38 -22.23 37.77
C ARG A 7 -51.12 -21.17 36.71
N CYS A 8 -51.84 -20.05 36.79
CA CYS A 8 -51.47 -18.80 36.13
C CYS A 8 -50.01 -18.44 36.47
N LEU A 9 -49.11 -18.59 35.51
CA LEU A 9 -47.75 -18.08 35.60
C LEU A 9 -47.84 -16.56 35.71
N ARG A 10 -47.36 -16.01 36.84
CA ARG A 10 -47.52 -14.61 37.21
C ARG A 10 -47.02 -13.65 36.11
N PRO A 11 -47.83 -12.66 35.68
CA PRO A 11 -47.42 -11.62 34.72
C PRO A 11 -46.26 -10.75 35.24
N TRP A 12 -45.93 -10.86 36.53
CA TRP A 12 -44.87 -10.10 37.18
C TRP A 12 -43.46 -10.44 36.66
N ARG A 13 -43.20 -11.69 36.23
CA ARG A 13 -41.90 -12.02 35.60
C ARG A 13 -41.76 -11.38 34.22
N LEU A 14 -42.84 -11.33 33.46
CA LEU A 14 -42.91 -10.62 32.18
C LEU A 14 -42.82 -9.11 32.37
N TYR A 15 -43.42 -8.58 33.43
CA TYR A 15 -43.37 -7.16 33.78
C TYR A 15 -41.97 -6.75 34.28
N ILE A 16 -41.29 -7.61 35.04
CA ILE A 16 -39.89 -7.42 35.44
C ILE A 16 -38.96 -7.56 34.25
N LEU A 17 -39.21 -8.50 33.32
CA LEU A 17 -38.43 -8.59 32.08
C LEU A 17 -38.66 -7.37 31.18
N LEU A 18 -39.90 -6.89 31.06
CA LEU A 18 -40.26 -5.68 30.32
C LEU A 18 -39.70 -4.43 30.99
N LEU A 19 -39.73 -4.31 32.32
CA LEU A 19 -39.03 -3.27 33.06
C LEU A 19 -37.53 -3.38 32.88
N TYR A 20 -36.94 -4.58 32.87
CA TYR A 20 -35.52 -4.79 32.63
C TYR A 20 -35.11 -4.42 31.20
N ILE A 21 -35.97 -4.71 30.22
CA ILE A 21 -35.81 -4.30 28.81
C ILE A 21 -36.06 -2.79 28.64
N LEU A 22 -36.95 -2.18 29.42
CA LEU A 22 -37.20 -0.73 29.42
C LEU A 22 -36.11 0.06 30.19
N ILE A 23 -35.47 -0.56 31.19
CA ILE A 23 -34.33 -0.02 31.94
C ILE A 23 -33.03 -0.18 31.12
N ASN A 24 -32.87 -1.30 30.40
CA ASN A 24 -31.87 -1.44 29.35
C ASN A 24 -32.40 -0.87 28.02
N LYS A 25 -32.64 0.45 27.99
CA LYS A 25 -32.48 1.15 26.72
C LYS A 25 -31.00 1.06 26.35
N SER A 26 -30.63 0.06 25.57
CA SER A 26 -29.46 0.16 24.71
C SER A 26 -29.73 1.34 23.79
N GLY A 27 -29.25 2.52 24.18
CA GLY A 27 -29.35 3.70 23.34
C GLY A 27 -28.71 3.36 22.01
N ALA A 28 -29.45 3.53 20.91
CA ALA A 28 -28.83 3.45 19.60
C ALA A 28 -27.68 4.46 19.59
N ILE A 29 -26.52 4.02 19.10
CA ILE A 29 -25.34 4.88 18.96
C ILE A 29 -25.73 6.16 18.22
N SER A 30 -25.21 7.30 18.66
CA SER A 30 -25.56 8.58 18.02
C SER A 30 -25.18 8.59 16.53
N PRO A 31 -25.82 9.43 15.68
CA PRO A 31 -25.45 9.52 14.27
C PRO A 31 -23.96 9.84 14.02
N ASP A 32 -23.34 10.60 14.93
CA ASP A 32 -21.89 10.84 14.86
C ASP A 32 -21.10 9.59 15.22
N GLY A 33 -21.58 8.84 16.22
CA GLY A 33 -21.00 7.55 16.56
C GLY A 33 -21.13 6.53 15.42
N GLU A 34 -22.23 6.50 14.66
CA GLU A 34 -22.36 5.66 13.46
C GLU A 34 -21.35 6.05 12.38
N ALA A 35 -21.20 7.36 12.10
CA ALA A 35 -20.24 7.86 11.13
C ALA A 35 -18.79 7.50 11.52
N LEU A 36 -18.45 7.69 12.79
CA LEU A 36 -17.15 7.30 13.33
C LEU A 36 -16.98 5.77 13.36
N TRP A 37 -18.02 5.00 13.65
CA TRP A 37 -17.96 3.54 13.62
C TRP A 37 -17.68 3.01 12.21
N SER A 38 -18.35 3.57 11.20
CA SER A 38 -18.06 3.29 9.79
C SER A 38 -16.61 3.61 9.43
N PHE A 39 -16.13 4.79 9.84
CA PHE A 39 -14.73 5.16 9.66
C PHE A 39 -13.77 4.17 10.33
N ARG A 40 -14.03 3.76 11.58
CA ARG A 40 -13.22 2.76 12.29
C ARG A 40 -13.20 1.41 11.58
N ASN A 41 -14.32 0.96 11.02
CA ASN A 41 -14.38 -0.32 10.29
C ASN A 41 -13.64 -0.28 8.95
N ALA A 42 -13.40 0.90 8.40
CA ALA A 42 -12.57 1.08 7.21
C ALA A 42 -11.06 1.03 7.51
N ILE A 43 -10.65 1.03 8.78
CA ILE A 43 -9.25 1.15 9.19
C ILE A 43 -8.70 -0.19 9.68
N VAL A 44 -7.50 -0.54 9.21
CA VAL A 44 -6.71 -1.68 9.65
C VAL A 44 -5.53 -1.17 10.49
N ASN A 45 -5.35 -1.77 11.66
CA ASN A 45 -4.30 -1.42 12.62
C ASN A 45 -3.25 -2.54 12.69
N SER A 46 -1.97 -2.18 12.65
CA SER A 46 -0.83 -3.11 12.80
C SER A 46 -0.47 -3.40 14.26
N ASP A 47 -0.84 -2.53 15.21
CA ASP A 47 -0.31 -2.55 16.60
C ASP A 47 -1.39 -2.78 17.68
N GLY A 48 -2.65 -3.09 17.30
CA GLY A 48 -3.72 -3.43 18.26
C GLY A 48 -4.20 -2.31 19.22
N ASN A 49 -3.64 -1.10 19.12
CA ASN A 49 -3.86 -0.01 20.09
C ASN A 49 -4.73 1.15 19.56
N LEU A 50 -5.90 0.86 19.00
CA LEU A 50 -7.05 1.77 19.18
C LEU A 50 -7.81 1.25 20.40
N PRO A 51 -7.58 1.75 21.62
CA PRO A 51 -8.39 1.32 22.76
C PRO A 51 -9.83 1.78 22.53
N LEU A 52 -10.64 0.77 22.17
CA LEU A 52 -12.08 0.63 22.32
C LEU A 52 -12.92 1.87 22.01
N TRP A 53 -13.09 2.14 20.72
CA TRP A 53 -14.39 2.65 20.26
C TRP A 53 -15.34 1.46 20.36
N ARG A 54 -16.36 1.55 21.21
CA ARG A 54 -17.32 0.46 21.44
C ARG A 54 -18.65 0.85 20.84
N PRO A 55 -19.27 -0.01 20.01
CA PRO A 55 -20.58 0.28 19.47
C PRO A 55 -21.66 0.26 20.58
N GLU A 56 -21.34 -0.28 21.76
CA GLU A 56 -22.22 -0.25 22.94
C GLU A 56 -22.24 1.12 23.65
N ASP A 57 -21.29 2.02 23.36
CA ASP A 57 -21.29 3.36 23.93
C ASP A 57 -22.41 4.20 23.30
N ALA A 58 -23.26 4.81 24.12
CA ALA A 58 -24.38 5.63 23.66
C ALA A 58 -23.92 6.90 22.90
N ASP A 59 -22.74 7.44 23.24
CA ASP A 59 -22.12 8.57 22.56
C ASP A 59 -20.61 8.34 22.32
N PRO A 60 -20.05 8.89 21.23
CA PRO A 60 -18.64 8.74 20.90
C PRO A 60 -17.74 9.72 21.66
N CYS A 61 -18.26 10.53 22.60
CA CYS A 61 -17.51 11.64 23.17
C CYS A 61 -16.39 11.19 24.13
N ASN A 62 -16.48 9.94 24.62
CA ASN A 62 -15.43 9.31 25.41
C ASN A 62 -14.45 8.49 24.55
N TRP A 63 -14.67 8.40 23.24
CA TRP A 63 -13.79 7.66 22.35
C TRP A 63 -12.45 8.38 22.21
N ARG A 64 -11.36 7.62 22.28
CA ARG A 64 -10.02 8.19 22.14
C ARG A 64 -9.90 8.89 20.79
N GLY A 65 -9.42 10.13 20.82
CA GLY A 65 -9.23 10.97 19.64
C GLY A 65 -10.49 11.70 19.18
N VAL A 66 -11.63 11.51 19.85
CA VAL A 66 -12.87 12.23 19.59
C VAL A 66 -13.05 13.32 20.66
N THR A 67 -13.54 14.48 20.27
CA THR A 67 -13.95 15.54 21.19
C THR A 67 -15.29 16.08 20.73
N CYS A 68 -16.23 16.20 21.67
CA CYS A 68 -17.56 16.72 21.42
C CYS A 68 -17.74 18.13 22.01
N ASP A 69 -18.69 18.87 21.45
CA ASP A 69 -19.20 20.09 22.06
C ASP A 69 -19.90 19.78 23.40
N LEU A 70 -19.61 20.58 24.43
CA LEU A 70 -20.12 20.35 25.77
C LEU A 70 -21.65 20.48 25.88
N LYS A 71 -22.27 21.31 25.03
CA LYS A 71 -23.71 21.59 25.05
C LYS A 71 -24.47 20.67 24.12
N THR A 72 -24.02 20.53 22.88
CA THR A 72 -24.76 19.78 21.85
C THR A 72 -24.40 18.30 21.79
N LYS A 73 -23.30 17.90 22.43
CA LYS A 73 -22.74 16.52 22.37
C LYS A 73 -22.43 16.05 20.94
N ARG A 74 -22.33 16.97 19.98
CA ARG A 74 -21.92 16.68 18.59
C ARG A 74 -20.40 16.64 18.50
N VAL A 75 -19.86 15.79 17.64
CA VAL A 75 -18.42 15.65 17.43
C VAL A 75 -17.90 16.89 16.73
N ILE A 76 -16.95 17.56 17.37
CA ILE A 76 -16.31 18.76 16.84
C ILE A 76 -14.86 18.51 16.42
N HIS A 77 -14.13 17.61 17.09
CA HIS A 77 -12.74 17.30 16.71
C HIS A 77 -12.54 15.79 16.60
N LEU A 78 -11.88 15.37 15.53
CA LEU A 78 -11.38 14.01 15.33
C LEU A 78 -9.87 14.05 15.09
N SER A 79 -9.09 13.46 15.99
CA SER A 79 -7.63 13.44 15.94
C SER A 79 -7.07 12.04 16.20
N LEU A 80 -6.56 11.40 15.14
CA LEU A 80 -5.91 10.08 15.16
C LEU A 80 -4.51 10.12 14.53
N LYS A 81 -3.80 11.24 14.63
CA LYS A 81 -2.45 11.46 14.09
C LYS A 81 -1.38 10.52 14.69
N ASN A 82 -0.38 10.09 13.92
CA ASN A 82 0.75 9.26 14.40
C ASN A 82 0.37 7.91 15.04
N HIS A 83 -0.63 7.21 14.51
CA HIS A 83 -1.08 5.92 15.04
C HIS A 83 -0.80 4.73 14.10
N LYS A 84 -0.04 4.95 13.02
CA LYS A 84 0.25 3.95 11.95
C LYS A 84 -1.02 3.29 11.39
N LEU A 85 -2.13 4.02 11.38
CA LEU A 85 -3.41 3.53 10.89
C LEU A 85 -3.36 3.38 9.38
N SER A 86 -3.92 2.31 8.83
CA SER A 86 -4.01 2.08 7.38
C SER A 86 -5.45 1.87 6.96
N GLY A 87 -5.79 2.17 5.71
CA GLY A 87 -7.15 2.07 5.19
C GLY A 87 -7.60 3.33 4.45
N PRO A 88 -8.76 3.31 3.77
CA PRO A 88 -9.34 4.51 3.19
C PRO A 88 -9.96 5.44 4.25
N ILE A 89 -10.01 6.74 3.92
CA ILE A 89 -10.84 7.69 4.68
C ILE A 89 -12.30 7.42 4.29
N SER A 90 -13.14 7.07 5.26
CA SER A 90 -14.56 6.78 5.00
C SER A 90 -15.32 8.05 4.59
N PRO A 91 -16.11 8.01 3.50
CA PRO A 91 -17.05 9.07 3.11
C PRO A 91 -18.02 9.47 4.23
N ASP A 92 -18.32 8.55 5.14
CA ASP A 92 -19.25 8.80 6.25
C ASP A 92 -18.74 9.86 7.23
N LEU A 93 -17.44 10.20 7.23
CA LEU A 93 -16.96 11.37 7.97
C LEU A 93 -17.63 12.68 7.51
N GLY A 94 -18.10 12.75 6.27
CA GLY A 94 -18.90 13.88 5.76
C GLY A 94 -20.26 14.06 6.43
N LYS A 95 -20.71 13.09 7.24
CA LYS A 95 -21.94 13.19 8.05
C LYS A 95 -21.74 13.96 9.35
N LEU A 96 -20.49 14.21 9.76
CA LEU A 96 -20.17 14.95 10.98
C LEU A 96 -20.32 16.47 10.76
N ALA A 97 -21.57 16.93 10.69
CA ALA A 97 -21.91 18.30 10.27
C ALA A 97 -21.25 19.42 11.11
N HIS A 98 -20.93 19.16 12.37
CA HIS A 98 -20.30 20.12 13.29
C HIS A 98 -18.79 19.91 13.46
N LEU A 99 -18.17 19.05 12.64
CA LEU A 99 -16.75 18.79 12.71
C LEU A 99 -15.98 20.08 12.35
N LYS A 100 -15.13 20.52 13.27
CA LYS A 100 -14.25 21.69 13.15
C LYS A 100 -12.83 21.31 12.81
N ILE A 101 -12.32 20.20 13.36
CA ILE A 101 -10.95 19.75 13.14
C ILE A 101 -10.91 18.27 12.77
N LEU A 102 -10.28 17.96 11.62
CA LEU A 102 -9.95 16.61 11.19
C LEU A 102 -8.42 16.45 11.11
N ALA A 103 -7.84 15.65 11.99
CA ALA A 103 -6.40 15.40 12.05
C ALA A 103 -6.06 13.92 11.93
N LEU A 104 -5.67 13.49 10.73
CA LEU A 104 -5.32 12.12 10.37
C LEU A 104 -3.87 11.96 9.87
N TYR A 105 -3.07 13.02 9.99
CA TYR A 105 -1.70 13.09 9.47
C TYR A 105 -0.73 12.06 10.09
N ASN A 106 0.36 11.77 9.36
CA ASN A 106 1.40 10.81 9.71
C ASN A 106 0.84 9.42 10.04
N ASN A 107 0.09 8.86 9.11
CA ASN A 107 -0.44 7.50 9.16
C ASN A 107 -0.17 6.82 7.81
N SER A 108 -0.90 5.76 7.49
CA SER A 108 -0.82 5.01 6.25
C SER A 108 -2.19 4.98 5.54
N PHE A 109 -2.97 6.06 5.65
CA PHE A 109 -4.24 6.18 4.93
C PHE A 109 -4.01 6.23 3.42
N TYR A 110 -4.83 5.54 2.63
CA TYR A 110 -4.72 5.46 1.17
C TYR A 110 -6.08 5.66 0.49
N GLY A 111 -6.13 5.65 -0.85
CA GLY A 111 -7.35 5.95 -1.59
C GLY A 111 -7.53 7.46 -1.78
N THR A 112 -8.74 7.92 -2.11
CA THR A 112 -9.03 9.33 -2.38
C THR A 112 -9.43 10.09 -1.12
N ILE A 113 -9.27 11.42 -1.14
CA ILE A 113 -9.95 12.28 -0.18
C ILE A 113 -11.45 12.25 -0.54
N PRO A 114 -12.37 11.86 0.37
CA PRO A 114 -13.80 11.82 0.07
C PRO A 114 -14.34 13.22 -0.21
N SER A 115 -15.13 13.38 -1.28
CA SER A 115 -15.76 14.65 -1.62
C SER A 115 -16.83 15.05 -0.59
N GLU A 116 -17.39 14.06 0.11
CA GLU A 116 -18.37 14.23 1.19
C GLU A 116 -17.83 15.05 2.36
N LEU A 117 -16.51 15.16 2.53
CA LEU A 117 -15.92 16.08 3.51
C LEU A 117 -16.32 17.53 3.25
N GLY A 118 -16.68 17.89 2.01
CA GLY A 118 -17.24 19.19 1.64
C GLY A 118 -18.60 19.51 2.31
N ASN A 119 -19.27 18.52 2.92
CA ASN A 119 -20.51 18.72 3.66
C ASN A 119 -20.29 19.23 5.09
N CYS A 120 -19.09 19.10 5.64
CA CYS A 120 -18.74 19.55 6.98
C CYS A 120 -18.40 21.05 6.99
N THR A 121 -19.37 21.91 6.73
CA THR A 121 -19.17 23.35 6.48
C THR A 121 -18.58 24.14 7.66
N GLU A 122 -18.59 23.58 8.87
CA GLU A 122 -17.92 24.14 10.06
C GLU A 122 -16.43 23.79 10.16
N LEU A 123 -15.86 22.99 9.25
CA LEU A 123 -14.45 22.62 9.26
C LEU A 123 -13.55 23.85 9.19
N GLN A 124 -12.66 23.96 10.17
CA GLN A 124 -11.65 25.00 10.31
C GLN A 124 -10.26 24.46 10.00
N GLY A 125 -10.01 23.17 10.26
CA GLY A 125 -8.70 22.55 10.05
C GLY A 125 -8.79 21.14 9.49
N ILE A 126 -8.09 20.91 8.38
CA ILE A 126 -7.89 19.58 7.78
C ILE A 126 -6.39 19.30 7.70
N PHE A 127 -5.96 18.23 8.38
CA PHE A 127 -4.56 17.81 8.46
C PHE A 127 -4.44 16.34 8.06
N LEU A 128 -4.06 16.10 6.80
CA LEU A 128 -3.93 14.78 6.18
C LEU A 128 -2.51 14.46 5.71
N GLN A 129 -1.54 15.32 6.02
CA GLN A 129 -0.17 15.20 5.53
C GLN A 129 0.54 13.92 5.97
N GLY A 130 1.51 13.45 5.18
CA GLY A 130 2.29 12.25 5.52
C GLY A 130 1.45 10.97 5.52
N ASN A 131 0.67 10.77 4.46
CA ASN A 131 -0.13 9.57 4.19
C ASN A 131 0.12 9.09 2.75
N TYR A 132 -0.66 8.11 2.28
CA TYR A 132 -0.63 7.56 0.92
C TYR A 132 -1.90 7.91 0.12
N LEU A 133 -2.53 9.05 0.40
CA LEU A 133 -3.75 9.49 -0.29
C LEU A 133 -3.43 9.80 -1.75
N SER A 134 -4.36 9.51 -2.66
CA SER A 134 -4.18 9.53 -4.12
C SER A 134 -5.41 10.09 -4.83
N GLY A 135 -5.32 10.35 -6.13
CA GLY A 135 -6.42 10.93 -6.90
C GLY A 135 -6.54 12.45 -6.72
N PRO A 136 -7.60 13.07 -7.28
CA PRO A 136 -7.76 14.52 -7.27
C PRO A 136 -8.10 15.10 -5.91
N ILE A 137 -7.76 16.36 -5.70
CA ILE A 137 -8.31 17.17 -4.61
C ILE A 137 -9.79 17.45 -4.95
N PRO A 138 -10.77 17.04 -4.11
CA PRO A 138 -12.18 17.25 -4.41
C PRO A 138 -12.53 18.73 -4.52
N SER A 139 -13.25 19.12 -5.57
CA SER A 139 -13.67 20.51 -5.79
C SER A 139 -14.66 21.00 -4.71
N GLU A 140 -15.39 20.05 -4.11
CA GLU A 140 -16.35 20.20 -3.01
C GLU A 140 -15.69 20.75 -1.74
N MET A 141 -14.37 20.60 -1.58
CA MET A 141 -13.63 21.24 -0.49
C MET A 141 -13.73 22.78 -0.55
N GLY A 142 -14.05 23.36 -1.71
CA GLY A 142 -14.36 24.78 -1.85
C GLY A 142 -15.64 25.22 -1.12
N ASN A 143 -16.48 24.31 -0.63
CA ASN A 143 -17.66 24.62 0.19
C ASN A 143 -17.32 24.93 1.65
N LEU A 144 -16.09 24.64 2.09
CA LEU A 144 -15.64 24.76 3.47
C LEU A 144 -15.28 26.20 3.84
N THR A 145 -16.25 27.11 3.77
CA THR A 145 -16.02 28.56 3.95
C THR A 145 -15.49 28.96 5.34
N ALA A 146 -15.52 28.06 6.32
CA ALA A 146 -14.91 28.24 7.65
C ALA A 146 -13.43 27.82 7.74
N LEU A 147 -12.88 27.20 6.68
CA LEU A 147 -11.56 26.56 6.69
C LEU A 147 -10.44 27.60 6.82
N GLN A 148 -9.57 27.38 7.80
CA GLN A 148 -8.41 28.20 8.14
C GLN A 148 -7.10 27.49 7.85
N ASN A 149 -7.07 26.16 8.02
CA ASN A 149 -5.86 25.36 7.85
C ASN A 149 -6.16 24.16 6.95
N LEU A 150 -5.40 24.04 5.87
CA LEU A 150 -5.44 22.89 4.98
C LEU A 150 -4.02 22.39 4.72
N ASP A 151 -3.67 21.25 5.31
CA ASP A 151 -2.41 20.56 5.03
C ASP A 151 -2.69 19.15 4.50
N ILE A 152 -2.46 18.98 3.20
CA ILE A 152 -2.58 17.70 2.47
C ILE A 152 -1.25 17.34 1.80
N SER A 153 -0.15 17.92 2.29
CA SER A 153 1.19 17.71 1.74
C SER A 153 1.70 16.28 1.95
N SER A 154 2.76 15.89 1.24
CA SER A 154 3.43 14.59 1.41
C SER A 154 2.46 13.41 1.29
N ASN A 155 1.76 13.37 0.17
CA ASN A 155 0.83 12.32 -0.23
C ASN A 155 1.11 11.94 -1.71
N SER A 156 0.20 11.22 -2.34
CA SER A 156 0.23 10.86 -3.77
C SER A 156 -0.94 11.48 -4.56
N LEU A 157 -1.43 12.66 -4.15
CA LEU A 157 -2.54 13.36 -4.81
C LEU A 157 -2.13 13.79 -6.23
N SER A 158 -3.06 13.73 -7.17
CA SER A 158 -2.83 13.97 -8.59
C SER A 158 -3.87 14.93 -9.17
N GLY A 159 -3.71 15.36 -10.44
CA GLY A 159 -4.64 16.31 -11.07
C GLY A 159 -4.36 17.76 -10.69
N SER A 160 -5.26 18.67 -11.03
CA SER A 160 -5.08 20.11 -10.79
C SER A 160 -5.52 20.55 -9.41
N ILE A 161 -5.00 21.69 -8.95
CA ILE A 161 -5.51 22.38 -7.75
C ILE A 161 -6.86 23.01 -8.12
N PRO A 162 -7.98 22.62 -7.49
CA PRO A 162 -9.29 23.18 -7.83
C PRO A 162 -9.36 24.68 -7.57
N ALA A 163 -9.80 25.46 -8.55
CA ALA A 163 -10.01 26.90 -8.40
C ALA A 163 -11.03 27.25 -7.30
N SER A 164 -11.91 26.31 -6.94
CA SER A 164 -12.85 26.46 -5.83
C SER A 164 -12.16 26.70 -4.48
N LEU A 165 -10.93 26.20 -4.29
CA LEU A 165 -10.13 26.47 -3.07
C LEU A 165 -9.71 27.94 -2.98
N GLY A 166 -9.60 28.65 -4.11
CA GLY A 166 -9.35 30.09 -4.15
C GLY A 166 -10.44 30.93 -3.48
N ARG A 167 -11.65 30.37 -3.31
CA ARG A 167 -12.81 31.05 -2.69
C ARG A 167 -12.79 31.00 -1.15
N LEU A 168 -11.87 30.25 -0.54
CA LEU A 168 -11.79 30.07 0.90
C LEU A 168 -11.11 31.26 1.58
N ASN A 169 -11.83 32.37 1.72
CA ASN A 169 -11.30 33.64 2.22
C ASN A 169 -10.76 33.63 3.67
N LYS A 170 -11.10 32.62 4.47
CA LYS A 170 -10.58 32.44 5.84
C LYS A 170 -9.30 31.60 5.92
N LEU A 171 -8.81 31.10 4.78
CA LEU A 171 -7.64 30.21 4.76
C LEU A 171 -6.37 31.00 5.11
N VAL A 172 -5.73 30.61 6.21
CA VAL A 172 -4.50 31.23 6.75
C VAL A 172 -3.28 30.34 6.50
N SER A 173 -3.49 29.02 6.43
CA SER A 173 -2.44 28.05 6.17
C SER A 173 -2.89 27.06 5.11
N PHE A 174 -2.08 26.92 4.07
CA PHE A 174 -2.33 26.04 2.95
C PHE A 174 -1.03 25.33 2.57
N ASN A 175 -1.06 24.01 2.48
CA ASN A 175 0.10 23.23 2.07
C ASN A 175 -0.33 22.01 1.26
N VAL A 176 0.09 21.96 0.00
CA VAL A 176 -0.14 20.87 -0.96
C VAL A 176 1.17 20.32 -1.51
N SER A 177 2.29 20.68 -0.89
CA SER A 177 3.63 20.28 -1.33
C SER A 177 3.83 18.76 -1.32
N ASN A 178 4.81 18.28 -2.09
CA ASN A 178 5.19 16.86 -2.17
C ASN A 178 4.00 15.95 -2.52
N ASN A 179 3.36 16.24 -3.65
CA ASN A 179 2.33 15.41 -4.28
C ASN A 179 2.64 15.27 -5.80
N PHE A 180 1.70 14.73 -6.57
CA PHE A 180 1.76 14.62 -8.04
C PHE A 180 0.78 15.59 -8.73
N LEU A 181 0.56 16.78 -8.15
CA LEU A 181 -0.34 17.78 -8.73
C LEU A 181 0.26 18.37 -10.00
N VAL A 182 -0.61 18.70 -10.96
CA VAL A 182 -0.24 19.14 -12.31
C VAL A 182 -1.05 20.37 -12.74
N GLY A 183 -0.53 21.11 -13.71
CA GLY A 183 -1.24 22.24 -14.32
C GLY A 183 -1.05 23.57 -13.57
N PRO A 184 -1.83 24.61 -13.95
CA PRO A 184 -1.67 25.94 -13.39
C PRO A 184 -2.14 25.98 -11.92
N ILE A 185 -1.35 26.63 -11.07
CA ILE A 185 -1.81 27.07 -9.75
C ILE A 185 -2.82 28.21 -10.01
N PRO A 186 -4.07 28.12 -9.51
CA PRO A 186 -5.05 29.19 -9.66
C PRO A 186 -4.46 30.55 -9.26
N SER A 187 -4.51 31.50 -10.18
CA SER A 187 -3.91 32.83 -10.01
C SER A 187 -4.90 33.86 -9.46
N ASP A 188 -6.03 33.39 -8.92
CA ASP A 188 -7.11 34.17 -8.36
C ASP A 188 -7.43 33.72 -6.92
N GLY A 189 -8.12 34.60 -6.17
CA GLY A 189 -8.53 34.32 -4.79
C GLY A 189 -7.37 34.25 -3.80
N VAL A 190 -7.56 33.51 -2.69
CA VAL A 190 -6.61 33.47 -1.57
C VAL A 190 -5.30 32.73 -1.92
N LEU A 191 -5.30 31.88 -2.94
CA LEU A 191 -4.17 30.99 -3.26
C LEU A 191 -2.92 31.72 -3.74
N ILE A 192 -3.06 32.96 -4.21
CA ILE A 192 -1.94 33.82 -4.63
C ILE A 192 -1.08 34.29 -3.45
N ASN A 193 -1.63 34.26 -2.23
CA ASN A 193 -0.97 34.81 -1.04
C ASN A 193 -0.08 33.80 -0.32
N PHE A 194 -0.11 32.52 -0.71
CA PHE A 194 0.71 31.48 -0.08
C PHE A 194 2.10 31.41 -0.71
N ALA A 195 3.10 31.15 0.14
CA ALA A 195 4.49 31.04 -0.26
C ALA A 195 4.74 29.84 -1.18
N ASP A 196 5.79 29.93 -1.98
CA ASP A 196 6.28 28.90 -2.91
C ASP A 196 6.37 27.51 -2.24
N ASN A 197 6.85 27.45 -1.00
CA ASN A 197 6.99 26.24 -0.20
C ASN A 197 5.70 25.40 -0.10
N SER A 198 4.54 26.04 -0.17
CA SER A 198 3.21 25.43 -0.08
C SER A 198 2.89 24.56 -1.30
N PHE A 199 3.63 24.74 -2.40
CA PHE A 199 3.41 24.09 -3.69
C PHE A 199 4.60 23.22 -4.15
N THR A 200 5.76 23.34 -3.50
CA THR A 200 7.00 22.61 -3.85
C THR A 200 6.83 21.09 -3.92
N GLY A 201 7.69 20.39 -4.64
CA GLY A 201 7.65 18.93 -4.75
C GLY A 201 6.57 18.37 -5.68
N ASN A 202 5.72 19.22 -6.28
CA ASN A 202 4.83 18.86 -7.38
C ASN A 202 5.50 19.18 -8.72
N ARG A 203 5.90 18.15 -9.48
CA ARG A 203 6.80 18.33 -10.64
C ARG A 203 6.18 19.17 -11.77
N ASP A 204 4.90 18.98 -12.05
CA ASP A 204 4.23 19.54 -13.22
C ASP A 204 3.25 20.68 -12.87
N LEU A 205 3.36 21.25 -11.66
CA LEU A 205 2.72 22.53 -11.35
C LEU A 205 3.48 23.68 -12.02
N CYS A 206 2.73 24.68 -12.47
CA CYS A 206 3.23 25.93 -13.02
C CYS A 206 2.37 27.11 -12.53
N GLY A 207 2.92 28.32 -12.50
CA GLY A 207 2.25 29.50 -12.00
C GLY A 207 3.22 30.52 -11.40
N LYS A 208 2.71 31.74 -11.18
CA LYS A 208 3.51 32.85 -10.63
C LYS A 208 4.03 32.57 -9.22
N GLN A 209 3.26 31.83 -8.43
CA GLN A 209 3.56 31.48 -7.03
C GLN A 209 4.84 30.67 -6.85
N ILE A 210 5.28 29.95 -7.89
CA ILE A 210 6.51 29.13 -7.88
C ILE A 210 7.48 29.53 -8.99
N GLU A 211 7.28 30.70 -9.59
CA GLU A 211 8.11 31.24 -10.68
C GLU A 211 8.32 30.27 -11.86
N ARG A 212 7.28 29.46 -12.18
CA ARG A 212 7.31 28.53 -13.31
C ARG A 212 6.31 28.92 -14.39
N THR A 213 6.77 29.08 -15.60
CA THR A 213 5.92 29.37 -16.76
C THR A 213 5.09 28.14 -17.11
N CYS A 214 3.77 28.32 -17.24
CA CYS A 214 2.93 27.29 -17.84
C CYS A 214 3.23 27.21 -19.34
N LYS A 215 3.35 26.00 -19.88
CA LYS A 215 3.47 25.84 -21.33
C LYS A 215 2.10 26.13 -21.94
N ASP A 216 2.01 27.22 -22.69
CA ASP A 216 0.85 27.48 -23.55
C ASP A 216 0.90 26.48 -24.71
N ASP A 217 -0.23 25.84 -25.01
CA ASP A 217 -0.45 25.06 -26.24
C ASP A 217 -0.47 26.01 -27.45
N SER A 218 0.69 26.58 -27.78
CA SER A 218 0.87 27.50 -28.90
C SER A 218 2.14 27.14 -29.67
N GLY A 219 2.07 25.99 -30.35
CA GLY A 219 2.91 25.73 -31.51
C GLY A 219 2.32 26.47 -32.72
N GLY A 220 2.84 27.65 -33.04
CA GLY A 220 2.67 28.27 -34.36
C GLY A 220 3.87 27.95 -35.26
N PRO A 221 3.68 27.94 -36.59
CA PRO A 221 4.07 29.15 -37.32
C PRO A 221 3.06 29.66 -38.37
N ARG A 222 3.04 31.00 -38.44
CA ARG A 222 2.54 32.01 -39.41
C ARG A 222 2.09 31.52 -40.82
N THR A 223 0.94 32.02 -41.31
CA THR A 223 0.80 33.21 -42.19
C THR A 223 -0.68 33.54 -42.47
N ASP A 224 -0.96 34.84 -42.61
CA ASP A 224 -2.24 35.51 -42.83
C ASP A 224 -2.99 35.17 -44.13
N GLY A 225 -4.32 35.38 -44.13
CA GLY A 225 -5.07 35.65 -45.36
C GLY A 225 -6.60 35.45 -45.33
N GLN A 226 -7.34 36.54 -45.07
CA GLN A 226 -8.67 36.91 -45.62
C GLN A 226 -10.01 36.30 -45.11
N SER A 227 -10.83 37.20 -44.54
CA SER A 227 -12.31 37.25 -44.54
C SER A 227 -12.91 37.46 -45.95
N PRO A 228 -14.26 37.55 -46.19
CA PRO A 228 -15.45 37.28 -45.33
C PRO A 228 -16.61 36.51 -46.04
N SER A 229 -17.70 36.31 -45.28
CA SER A 229 -19.12 36.48 -45.68
C SER A 229 -19.99 35.23 -45.92
N GLY A 230 -21.25 35.34 -45.47
CA GLY A 230 -22.38 34.53 -45.98
C GLY A 230 -23.31 33.96 -44.90
N GLN A 231 -24.37 34.72 -44.55
CA GLN A 231 -25.80 34.31 -44.58
C GLN A 231 -26.23 32.92 -44.04
N ASN A 232 -27.40 32.67 -43.44
CA ASN A 232 -28.56 33.42 -42.95
C ASN A 232 -29.55 32.34 -42.41
N GLN A 233 -30.63 32.78 -41.76
CA GLN A 233 -31.87 32.04 -41.41
C GLN A 233 -31.80 31.12 -40.17
N GLY A 234 -32.69 31.20 -39.17
CA GLY A 234 -33.98 31.88 -39.07
C GLY A 234 -35.06 30.87 -38.70
N GLY A 235 -35.68 30.99 -37.51
CA GLY A 235 -36.84 30.18 -37.14
C GLY A 235 -37.18 30.12 -35.65
N LYS A 236 -37.79 31.20 -35.12
CA LYS A 236 -38.51 31.17 -33.83
C LYS A 236 -39.93 30.60 -34.04
N LYS A 237 -40.49 29.91 -33.04
CA LYS A 237 -41.75 30.30 -32.36
C LYS A 237 -42.07 29.41 -31.14
N LYS A 238 -42.59 30.08 -30.10
CA LYS A 238 -43.11 29.58 -28.81
C LYS A 238 -44.64 29.41 -28.86
N TYR A 239 -45.20 28.70 -27.88
CA TYR A 239 -46.38 28.94 -27.00
C TYR A 239 -46.92 27.55 -26.55
N SER A 240 -46.89 27.14 -25.26
CA SER A 240 -47.64 27.51 -24.04
C SER A 240 -49.04 26.88 -23.90
N GLY A 241 -49.34 26.37 -22.70
CA GLY A 241 -50.69 26.26 -22.14
C GLY A 241 -51.24 24.83 -22.04
N GLY A 242 -51.38 24.31 -20.83
CA GLY A 242 -51.89 22.96 -20.54
C GLY A 242 -53.33 22.91 -20.02
N LEU A 243 -53.80 21.70 -19.66
CA LEU A 243 -54.66 21.38 -18.50
C LEU A 243 -54.85 19.84 -18.38
N LEU A 244 -55.10 19.40 -17.14
CA LEU A 244 -55.30 18.05 -16.56
C LEU A 244 -56.58 17.34 -17.09
N ILE A 245 -56.79 16.00 -17.02
CA ILE A 245 -57.07 15.15 -15.83
C ILE A 245 -57.02 13.64 -16.21
N SER A 246 -56.41 12.85 -15.30
CA SER A 246 -56.64 11.43 -14.89
C SER A 246 -57.02 10.33 -15.90
N THR A 247 -56.20 9.27 -15.95
CA THR A 247 -56.70 7.89 -15.81
C THR A 247 -55.69 7.03 -15.05
N SER A 248 -56.15 6.44 -13.95
CA SER A 248 -55.40 5.86 -12.83
C SER A 248 -55.16 4.36 -12.97
N ALA A 249 -54.60 3.89 -14.08
CA ALA A 249 -54.21 2.47 -14.22
C ALA A 249 -52.78 2.27 -14.74
N THR A 250 -52.19 3.28 -15.36
CA THR A 250 -50.84 3.20 -15.95
C THR A 250 -49.75 3.54 -14.95
N ILE A 251 -50.02 4.42 -13.98
CA ILE A 251 -49.03 4.82 -12.96
C ILE A 251 -48.73 3.65 -12.01
N GLY A 252 -49.71 2.80 -11.70
CA GLY A 252 -49.48 1.59 -10.89
C GLY A 252 -48.60 0.56 -11.62
N ALA A 253 -48.81 0.38 -12.92
CA ALA A 253 -47.98 -0.50 -13.74
C ALA A 253 -46.56 0.06 -13.93
N LEU A 254 -46.42 1.38 -14.13
CA LEU A 254 -45.12 2.04 -14.23
C LEU A 254 -44.38 2.07 -12.89
N LEU A 255 -45.09 2.24 -11.78
CA LEU A 255 -44.51 2.14 -10.44
C LEU A 255 -44.13 0.70 -10.11
N LEU A 256 -44.91 -0.31 -10.50
CA LEU A 256 -44.54 -1.72 -10.31
C LEU A 256 -43.36 -2.12 -11.20
N VAL A 257 -43.29 -1.68 -12.46
CA VAL A 257 -42.11 -1.88 -13.32
C VAL A 257 -40.91 -1.14 -12.74
N ALA A 258 -41.08 0.08 -12.25
CA ALA A 258 -40.01 0.81 -11.57
C ALA A 258 -39.61 0.13 -10.24
N LEU A 259 -40.54 -0.48 -9.51
CA LEU A 259 -40.26 -1.21 -8.27
C LEU A 259 -39.65 -2.57 -8.54
N MET A 260 -39.99 -3.23 -9.66
CA MET A 260 -39.37 -4.47 -10.13
C MET A 260 -38.00 -4.22 -10.76
N CYS A 261 -37.79 -3.08 -11.41
CA CYS A 261 -36.46 -2.62 -11.83
C CYS A 261 -35.66 -2.14 -10.62
N PHE A 262 -36.28 -1.49 -9.63
CA PHE A 262 -35.60 -1.05 -8.41
C PHE A 262 -35.27 -2.22 -7.51
N TRP A 263 -36.19 -3.18 -7.31
CA TRP A 263 -35.94 -4.44 -6.59
C TRP A 263 -35.08 -5.39 -7.43
N GLY A 264 -35.19 -5.41 -8.75
CA GLY A 264 -34.29 -6.16 -9.63
C GLY A 264 -32.86 -5.63 -9.51
N CYS A 265 -32.67 -4.31 -9.57
CA CYS A 265 -31.39 -3.65 -9.35
C CYS A 265 -30.94 -3.71 -7.88
N PHE A 266 -31.85 -3.65 -6.90
CA PHE A 266 -31.54 -3.70 -5.47
C PHE A 266 -31.23 -5.12 -5.01
N LEU A 267 -31.91 -6.14 -5.53
CA LEU A 267 -31.58 -7.56 -5.36
C LEU A 267 -30.33 -7.92 -6.17
N TYR A 268 -30.11 -7.33 -7.35
CA TYR A 268 -28.83 -7.40 -8.05
C TYR A 268 -27.70 -6.72 -7.25
N LYS A 269 -27.98 -5.67 -6.47
CA LYS A 269 -26.97 -4.99 -5.64
C LYS A 269 -26.80 -5.62 -4.25
N LYS A 270 -27.84 -6.27 -3.70
CA LYS A 270 -27.91 -6.87 -2.34
C LYS A 270 -27.66 -8.38 -2.33
N PHE A 271 -28.00 -9.09 -3.40
CA PHE A 271 -27.74 -10.51 -3.63
C PHE A 271 -26.84 -10.80 -4.84
N GLY A 272 -26.72 -9.88 -5.81
CA GLY A 272 -25.74 -9.97 -6.91
C GLY A 272 -24.34 -9.45 -6.54
N LYS A 273 -24.05 -9.24 -5.26
CA LYS A 273 -22.68 -9.05 -4.75
C LYS A 273 -22.34 -10.04 -3.65
N ASN A 274 -22.73 -11.29 -3.87
CA ASN A 274 -22.16 -12.48 -3.21
C ASN A 274 -22.29 -13.73 -4.11
N GLY A 275 -22.19 -13.52 -5.42
CA GLY A 275 -22.08 -14.60 -6.40
C GLY A 275 -20.87 -14.33 -7.29
N SER A 276 -19.80 -15.08 -7.05
CA SER A 276 -18.94 -15.62 -8.11
C SER A 276 -18.81 -14.73 -9.36
N ASN A 277 -17.89 -13.76 -9.33
CA ASN A 277 -17.23 -13.43 -10.58
C ASN A 277 -16.44 -14.69 -10.94
N SER A 278 -16.90 -15.44 -11.94
CA SER A 278 -16.03 -16.41 -12.60
C SER A 278 -14.72 -15.70 -12.92
N ILE A 279 -13.65 -16.12 -12.27
CA ILE A 279 -12.28 -15.59 -12.43
C ILE A 279 -11.68 -16.07 -13.76
N ALA A 280 -12.50 -16.62 -14.67
CA ALA A 280 -12.15 -16.66 -16.08
C ALA A 280 -11.81 -15.24 -16.49
N MET A 281 -10.51 -14.95 -16.59
CA MET A 281 -10.04 -13.63 -16.93
C MET A 281 -10.68 -13.27 -18.27
N ASP A 282 -11.40 -12.16 -18.35
CA ASP A 282 -11.99 -11.67 -19.60
C ASP A 282 -10.88 -11.14 -20.52
N VAL A 283 -9.97 -12.03 -20.92
CA VAL A 283 -8.88 -11.80 -21.88
C VAL A 283 -9.42 -11.91 -23.32
N SER A 284 -10.74 -12.02 -23.47
CA SER A 284 -11.39 -12.28 -24.74
C SER A 284 -11.41 -11.03 -25.64
N GLY A 285 -11.05 -11.23 -26.91
CA GLY A 285 -11.19 -10.23 -27.98
C GLY A 285 -10.17 -9.09 -27.98
N GLY A 286 -8.86 -9.39 -28.05
CA GLY A 286 -7.83 -8.40 -28.39
C GLY A 286 -6.62 -8.32 -27.46
N ALA A 287 -6.41 -9.32 -26.60
CA ALA A 287 -5.22 -9.38 -25.77
C ALA A 287 -3.94 -9.61 -26.59
N SER A 288 -2.92 -8.81 -26.34
CA SER A 288 -1.58 -9.02 -26.86
C SER A 288 -0.63 -9.45 -25.74
N ILE A 289 0.19 -10.45 -26.01
CA ILE A 289 1.26 -10.88 -25.12
C ILE A 289 2.57 -10.45 -25.75
N ILE A 290 3.41 -9.80 -24.94
CA ILE A 290 4.74 -9.37 -25.32
C ILE A 290 5.72 -9.99 -24.33
N MET A 291 6.69 -10.71 -24.88
CA MET A 291 7.76 -11.37 -24.14
C MET A 291 9.03 -10.54 -24.29
N PHE A 292 9.74 -10.33 -23.18
CA PHE A 292 10.99 -9.57 -23.19
C PHE A 292 12.21 -10.46 -23.42
N HIS A 293 12.16 -11.72 -22.99
CA HIS A 293 13.33 -12.61 -22.92
C HIS A 293 13.04 -14.04 -23.31
N GLY A 294 13.46 -14.40 -24.53
CA GLY A 294 13.26 -15.73 -25.10
C GLY A 294 11.80 -15.98 -25.43
N ASP A 295 11.54 -16.54 -26.60
CA ASP A 295 10.22 -17.10 -26.85
C ASP A 295 10.03 -18.25 -25.85
N LEU A 296 8.95 -18.17 -25.07
CA LEU A 296 8.48 -19.36 -24.37
C LEU A 296 8.09 -20.38 -25.45
N PRO A 297 8.17 -21.69 -25.17
CA PRO A 297 7.72 -22.72 -26.10
C PRO A 297 6.18 -22.75 -26.25
N TYR A 298 5.48 -21.66 -25.89
CA TYR A 298 4.03 -21.53 -25.96
C TYR A 298 3.66 -20.37 -26.87
N SER A 299 2.62 -20.57 -27.67
CA SER A 299 2.04 -19.45 -28.40
C SER A 299 1.28 -18.53 -27.44
N SER A 300 1.10 -17.27 -27.82
CA SER A 300 0.26 -16.33 -27.07
C SER A 300 -1.16 -16.88 -26.86
N LYS A 301 -1.66 -17.70 -27.80
CA LYS A 301 -2.97 -18.35 -27.69
C LYS A 301 -3.01 -19.39 -26.57
N ASP A 302 -1.93 -20.15 -26.39
CA ASP A 302 -1.86 -21.19 -25.35
C ASP A 302 -1.82 -20.55 -23.95
N ILE A 303 -1.06 -19.46 -23.81
CA ILE A 303 -1.02 -18.69 -22.56
C ILE A 303 -2.39 -18.07 -22.26
N ILE A 304 -3.03 -17.42 -23.24
CA ILE A 304 -4.38 -16.83 -23.06
C ILE A 304 -5.40 -17.90 -22.66
N LYS A 305 -5.40 -19.04 -23.35
CA LYS A 305 -6.28 -20.17 -23.01
C LYS A 305 -6.07 -20.64 -21.57
N LYS A 306 -4.83 -20.70 -21.10
CA LYS A 306 -4.54 -21.08 -19.70
C LYS A 306 -4.93 -19.98 -18.72
N LEU A 307 -4.80 -18.70 -19.07
CA LEU A 307 -5.27 -17.56 -18.28
C LEU A 307 -6.79 -17.58 -18.06
N GLU A 308 -7.56 -18.01 -19.07
CA GLU A 308 -9.02 -18.18 -18.99
C GLU A 308 -9.43 -19.29 -18.00
N THR A 309 -8.53 -20.24 -17.70
CA THR A 309 -8.79 -21.32 -16.73
C THR A 309 -8.46 -20.96 -15.28
N LEU A 310 -7.87 -19.79 -15.03
CA LEU A 310 -7.50 -19.38 -13.68
C LEU A 310 -8.73 -19.10 -12.83
N THR A 311 -8.64 -19.49 -11.56
CA THR A 311 -9.69 -19.31 -10.55
C THR A 311 -9.10 -18.75 -9.25
N GLU A 312 -9.92 -18.49 -8.22
CA GLU A 312 -9.40 -18.05 -6.91
C GLU A 312 -8.48 -19.09 -6.26
N GLU A 313 -8.63 -20.37 -6.61
CA GLU A 313 -7.81 -21.46 -6.05
C GLU A 313 -6.33 -21.33 -6.48
N HIS A 314 -6.07 -20.58 -7.55
CA HIS A 314 -4.75 -20.33 -8.09
C HIS A 314 -4.10 -19.08 -7.47
N VAL A 315 -4.78 -18.36 -6.56
CA VAL A 315 -4.24 -17.15 -5.94
C VAL A 315 -3.17 -17.51 -4.92
N ILE A 316 -1.96 -16.97 -5.10
CA ILE A 316 -0.82 -17.13 -4.19
C ILE A 316 -0.53 -15.86 -3.37
N GLY A 317 -1.21 -14.75 -3.68
CA GLY A 317 -1.11 -13.53 -2.89
C GLY A 317 -2.06 -12.44 -3.38
N SER A 318 -2.58 -11.64 -2.46
CA SER A 318 -3.45 -10.50 -2.76
C SER A 318 -3.05 -9.29 -1.93
N GLY A 319 -3.05 -8.11 -2.54
CA GLY A 319 -2.65 -6.88 -1.86
C GLY A 319 -3.06 -5.60 -2.59
N GLY A 320 -2.71 -4.43 -2.05
CA GLY A 320 -3.14 -3.12 -2.57
C GLY A 320 -2.70 -2.79 -4.00
N PHE A 321 -1.76 -3.56 -4.57
CA PHE A 321 -1.25 -3.39 -5.93
C PHE A 321 -1.74 -4.49 -6.90
N GLY A 322 -2.67 -5.34 -6.46
CA GLY A 322 -3.27 -6.39 -7.28
C GLY A 322 -3.19 -7.80 -6.70
N THR A 323 -3.58 -8.76 -7.52
CA THR A 323 -3.64 -10.20 -7.16
C THR A 323 -2.58 -10.96 -7.94
N VAL A 324 -1.90 -11.90 -7.28
CA VAL A 324 -0.89 -12.77 -7.88
C VAL A 324 -1.44 -14.20 -7.97
N TYR A 325 -1.36 -14.79 -9.16
CA TYR A 325 -1.81 -16.14 -9.45
C TYR A 325 -0.61 -17.03 -9.79
N LYS A 326 -0.69 -18.31 -9.42
CA LYS A 326 0.20 -19.36 -9.91
C LYS A 326 -0.37 -19.90 -11.23
N LEU A 327 0.43 -19.86 -12.28
CA LEU A 327 0.11 -20.45 -13.58
C LEU A 327 1.01 -21.65 -13.81
N GLU A 328 0.43 -22.81 -14.06
CA GLU A 328 1.15 -24.04 -14.38
C GLU A 328 0.83 -24.44 -15.82
N MET A 329 1.85 -24.53 -16.66
CA MET A 329 1.73 -24.91 -18.07
C MET A 329 1.71 -26.43 -18.21
N ASP A 330 1.29 -26.92 -19.38
CA ASP A 330 1.07 -28.35 -19.60
C ASP A 330 2.38 -29.18 -19.60
N ASP A 331 3.53 -28.54 -19.77
CA ASP A 331 4.86 -29.17 -19.65
C ASP A 331 5.44 -29.13 -18.22
N GLY A 332 4.68 -28.62 -17.25
CA GLY A 332 5.09 -28.47 -15.86
C GLY A 332 5.85 -27.18 -15.54
N SER A 333 6.03 -26.27 -16.51
CA SER A 333 6.60 -24.95 -16.24
C SER A 333 5.64 -24.09 -15.42
N ILE A 334 6.16 -23.35 -14.44
CA ILE A 334 5.34 -22.57 -13.51
C ILE A 334 5.72 -21.08 -13.58
N PHE A 335 4.71 -20.22 -13.63
CA PHE A 335 4.85 -18.76 -13.67
C PHE A 335 4.01 -18.10 -12.57
N ALA A 336 4.44 -16.90 -12.17
CA ALA A 336 3.66 -16.04 -11.29
C ALA A 336 3.05 -14.89 -12.11
N LEU A 337 1.74 -14.72 -12.02
CA LEU A 337 0.99 -13.73 -12.78
C LEU A 337 0.46 -12.64 -11.87
N LYS A 338 0.92 -11.41 -12.03
CA LYS A 338 0.41 -10.27 -11.27
C LYS A 338 -0.62 -9.50 -12.07
N ARG A 339 -1.87 -9.51 -11.62
CA ARG A 339 -2.96 -8.71 -12.19
C ARG A 339 -2.95 -7.30 -11.61
N ILE A 340 -2.86 -6.30 -12.47
CA ILE A 340 -2.97 -4.90 -12.07
C ILE A 340 -4.45 -4.52 -12.04
N VAL A 341 -4.97 -4.19 -10.85
CA VAL A 341 -6.41 -3.99 -10.60
C VAL A 341 -6.83 -2.51 -10.69
N LYS A 342 -5.88 -1.57 -10.58
CA LYS A 342 -6.15 -0.13 -10.58
C LYS A 342 -5.66 0.48 -11.90
N MET A 343 -6.59 0.92 -12.75
CA MET A 343 -6.30 1.55 -14.03
C MET A 343 -6.90 2.95 -14.04
N ASP A 344 -6.10 3.96 -13.71
CA ASP A 344 -6.44 5.35 -14.02
C ASP A 344 -5.93 5.65 -15.44
N GLU A 345 -6.64 6.46 -16.23
CA GLU A 345 -6.31 6.71 -17.66
C GLU A 345 -4.87 7.24 -17.89
N GLY A 346 -4.27 7.89 -16.89
CA GLY A 346 -2.87 8.33 -16.91
C GLY A 346 -1.84 7.18 -16.80
N PHE A 347 -2.22 6.02 -16.27
CA PHE A 347 -1.31 4.89 -16.04
C PHE A 347 -0.81 4.27 -17.35
N ASN A 348 -1.66 4.14 -18.37
CA ASN A 348 -1.30 3.47 -19.63
C ASN A 348 -0.07 4.10 -20.33
N ARG A 349 0.07 5.43 -20.30
CA ARG A 349 1.17 6.13 -20.98
C ARG A 349 2.53 5.99 -20.25
N PHE A 350 2.51 5.75 -18.93
CA PHE A 350 3.72 5.50 -18.14
C PHE A 350 4.02 4.00 -17.98
N PHE A 351 2.99 3.16 -18.08
CA PHE A 351 3.08 1.71 -17.90
C PHE A 351 3.95 1.04 -18.96
N GLU A 352 3.83 1.40 -20.23
CA GLU A 352 4.64 0.80 -21.31
C GLU A 352 6.13 1.13 -21.17
N ARG A 353 6.47 2.36 -20.77
CA ARG A 353 7.86 2.75 -20.52
C ARG A 353 8.43 2.08 -19.27
N GLU A 354 7.65 1.95 -18.21
CA GLU A 354 8.07 1.26 -16.99
C GLU A 354 8.24 -0.24 -17.26
N LEU A 355 7.41 -0.83 -18.12
CA LEU A 355 7.53 -2.20 -18.62
C LEU A 355 8.77 -2.43 -19.47
N GLU A 356 9.15 -1.50 -20.34
CA GLU A 356 10.37 -1.59 -21.14
C GLU A 356 11.63 -1.57 -20.26
N ILE A 357 11.62 -0.77 -19.19
CA ILE A 357 12.68 -0.75 -18.18
C ILE A 357 12.69 -2.07 -17.37
N LEU A 358 11.53 -2.52 -16.88
CA LEU A 358 11.45 -3.75 -16.09
C LEU A 358 11.76 -5.01 -16.91
N GLY A 359 11.38 -5.02 -18.18
CA GLY A 359 11.62 -6.10 -19.12
C GLY A 359 13.06 -6.17 -19.62
N SER A 360 13.86 -5.11 -19.47
CA SER A 360 15.30 -5.12 -19.77
C SER A 360 16.16 -5.45 -18.54
N ILE A 361 15.56 -5.49 -17.35
CA ILE A 361 16.24 -5.83 -16.10
C ILE A 361 16.30 -7.35 -15.94
N LYS A 362 17.51 -7.89 -16.07
CA LYS A 362 17.80 -9.29 -15.79
C LYS A 362 18.93 -9.40 -14.78
N HIS A 363 18.65 -9.96 -13.61
CA HIS A 363 19.63 -10.09 -12.55
C HIS A 363 19.32 -11.28 -11.66
N ARG A 364 20.35 -12.03 -11.21
CA ARG A 364 20.19 -13.25 -10.40
C ARG A 364 19.43 -13.03 -9.08
N TYR A 365 19.47 -11.82 -8.54
CA TYR A 365 18.82 -11.47 -7.28
C TYR A 365 17.55 -10.62 -7.46
N LEU A 366 17.01 -10.54 -8.68
CA LEU A 366 15.73 -9.93 -8.97
C LEU A 366 14.83 -10.98 -9.62
N VAL A 367 13.54 -10.96 -9.31
CA VAL A 367 12.56 -11.82 -9.98
C VAL A 367 12.40 -11.31 -11.40
N ASN A 368 12.75 -12.12 -12.40
CA ASN A 368 12.73 -11.65 -13.78
C ASN A 368 11.29 -11.52 -14.27
N LEU A 369 11.01 -10.38 -14.90
CA LEU A 369 9.79 -10.19 -15.69
C LEU A 369 10.00 -10.86 -17.05
N ARG A 370 9.21 -11.90 -17.34
CA ARG A 370 9.28 -12.64 -18.61
C ARG A 370 8.52 -11.93 -19.72
N GLY A 371 7.39 -11.35 -19.37
CA GLY A 371 6.52 -10.69 -20.33
C GLY A 371 5.34 -10.03 -19.65
N TYR A 372 4.47 -9.47 -20.48
CA TYR A 372 3.22 -8.89 -20.02
C TYR A 372 2.09 -9.23 -21.00
N CYS A 373 0.89 -9.30 -20.47
CA CYS A 373 -0.34 -9.41 -21.25
C CYS A 373 -1.09 -8.09 -21.14
N ASN A 374 -1.39 -7.53 -22.30
CA ASN A 374 -2.15 -6.30 -22.46
C ASN A 374 -3.51 -6.63 -23.07
N SER A 375 -4.57 -6.53 -22.28
CA SER A 375 -5.95 -6.62 -22.75
C SER A 375 -6.73 -5.33 -22.43
N PRO A 376 -7.85 -5.06 -23.11
CA PRO A 376 -8.70 -3.90 -22.82
C PRO A 376 -9.21 -3.87 -21.37
N THR A 377 -9.42 -5.04 -20.77
CA THR A 377 -10.06 -5.24 -19.46
C THR A 377 -9.07 -5.62 -18.35
N SER A 378 -7.85 -6.01 -18.71
CA SER A 378 -6.83 -6.44 -17.75
C SER A 378 -5.38 -6.24 -18.24
N LYS A 379 -4.51 -5.81 -17.33
CA LYS A 379 -3.06 -5.81 -17.52
C LYS A 379 -2.45 -6.85 -16.58
N LEU A 380 -1.68 -7.78 -17.14
CA LEU A 380 -1.04 -8.86 -16.39
C LEU A 380 0.47 -8.80 -16.61
N LEU A 381 1.24 -9.05 -15.55
CA LEU A 381 2.69 -9.20 -15.60
C LEU A 381 3.04 -10.66 -15.35
N ILE A 382 3.95 -11.22 -16.16
CA ILE A 382 4.36 -12.62 -16.10
C ILE A 382 5.79 -12.67 -15.54
N TYR A 383 5.95 -13.29 -14.38
CA TYR A 383 7.23 -13.45 -13.68
C TYR A 383 7.64 -14.92 -13.58
N ASP A 384 8.94 -15.15 -13.39
CA ASP A 384 9.45 -16.43 -12.89
C ASP A 384 8.77 -16.78 -11.56
N PHE A 385 8.26 -18.01 -11.43
CA PHE A 385 7.72 -18.50 -10.15
C PHE A 385 8.85 -18.94 -9.22
N LEU A 386 8.78 -18.52 -7.96
CA LEU A 386 9.71 -18.92 -6.90
C LEU A 386 8.95 -19.70 -5.82
N SER A 387 9.29 -20.98 -5.70
CA SER A 387 8.55 -21.95 -4.88
C SER A 387 8.83 -21.86 -3.37
N GLY A 388 9.85 -21.11 -2.95
CA GLY A 388 10.21 -20.95 -1.53
C GLY A 388 9.34 -19.95 -0.76
N GLY A 389 8.35 -19.33 -1.42
CA GLY A 389 7.43 -18.38 -0.78
C GLY A 389 8.10 -17.06 -0.41
N SER A 390 7.45 -16.30 0.48
CA SER A 390 7.96 -15.01 0.94
C SER A 390 8.89 -15.15 2.15
N LEU A 391 9.85 -14.24 2.29
CA LEU A 391 10.71 -14.17 3.48
C LEU A 391 9.90 -13.88 4.75
N ASP A 392 8.78 -13.17 4.62
CA ASP A 392 7.86 -12.89 5.72
C ASP A 392 7.33 -14.18 6.35
N GLU A 393 6.80 -15.08 5.52
CA GLU A 393 6.34 -16.40 5.93
C GLU A 393 7.49 -17.24 6.52
N ALA A 394 8.68 -17.15 5.94
CA ALA A 394 9.83 -17.91 6.43
C ALA A 394 10.42 -17.38 7.76
N LEU A 395 10.19 -16.11 8.11
CA LEU A 395 10.63 -15.51 9.37
C LEU A 395 9.59 -15.62 10.49
N HIS A 396 8.31 -15.55 10.14
CA HIS A 396 7.20 -15.43 11.09
C HIS A 396 6.23 -16.63 11.10
N GLY A 397 6.38 -17.56 10.14
CA GLY A 397 5.60 -18.79 10.08
C GLY A 397 5.95 -19.81 11.16
N ILE A 398 5.07 -20.80 11.32
CA ILE A 398 5.17 -21.87 12.33
C ILE A 398 6.30 -22.89 11.99
N SER A 399 6.85 -22.84 10.78
CA SER A 399 7.88 -23.76 10.29
C SER A 399 9.32 -23.26 10.54
N VAL A 400 10.24 -24.23 10.62
CA VAL A 400 11.69 -24.16 10.91
C VAL A 400 12.34 -22.77 10.80
N SER A 401 12.86 -22.28 11.94
CA SER A 401 13.66 -21.05 12.03
C SER A 401 14.79 -21.00 10.99
N LEU A 402 14.76 -19.98 10.13
CA LEU A 402 15.80 -19.74 9.13
C LEU A 402 17.19 -19.64 9.78
N PRO A 403 18.16 -20.49 9.40
CA PRO A 403 19.53 -20.39 9.89
C PRO A 403 20.14 -19.03 9.51
N TRP A 404 21.00 -18.48 10.37
CA TRP A 404 21.61 -17.18 10.10
C TRP A 404 22.55 -17.19 8.89
N SER A 405 23.13 -18.32 8.49
CA SER A 405 23.77 -18.45 7.17
C SER A 405 22.82 -18.06 6.03
N THR A 406 21.59 -18.53 6.12
CA THR A 406 20.58 -18.31 5.09
C THR A 406 20.11 -16.86 5.14
N ARG A 407 19.89 -16.31 6.35
CA ARG A 407 19.54 -14.89 6.54
C ARG A 407 20.61 -13.94 5.96
N LEU A 408 21.89 -14.23 6.21
CA LEU A 408 23.01 -13.44 5.67
C LEU A 408 23.08 -13.51 4.15
N LYS A 409 22.90 -14.71 3.56
CA LYS A 409 22.84 -14.88 2.10
C LYS A 409 21.66 -14.11 1.48
N ILE A 410 20.50 -14.13 2.12
CA ILE A 410 19.32 -13.37 1.70
C ILE A 410 19.61 -11.87 1.74
N ALA A 411 20.20 -11.37 2.84
CA ALA A 411 20.58 -9.96 2.97
C ALA A 411 21.59 -9.53 1.90
N ILE A 412 22.63 -10.35 1.63
CA ILE A 412 23.60 -10.11 0.56
C ILE A 412 22.92 -10.07 -0.80
N GLY A 413 22.07 -11.05 -1.10
CA GLY A 413 21.34 -11.13 -2.37
C GLY A 413 20.48 -9.91 -2.60
N ALA A 414 19.71 -9.50 -1.58
CA ALA A 414 18.85 -8.34 -1.69
C ALA A 414 19.65 -7.03 -1.83
N ALA A 415 20.76 -6.87 -1.10
CA ALA A 415 21.66 -5.73 -1.25
C ALA A 415 22.28 -5.67 -2.66
N LYS A 416 22.67 -6.82 -3.23
CA LYS A 416 23.17 -6.91 -4.61
C LYS A 416 22.10 -6.56 -5.64
N GLY A 417 20.86 -7.01 -5.45
CA GLY A 417 19.73 -6.63 -6.30
C GLY A 417 19.48 -5.12 -6.29
N LEU A 418 19.45 -4.51 -5.11
CA LEU A 418 19.29 -3.06 -4.98
C LEU A 418 20.48 -2.27 -5.52
N ALA A 419 21.71 -2.76 -5.33
CA ALA A 419 22.92 -2.15 -5.90
C ALA A 419 22.86 -2.12 -7.43
N PHE A 420 22.39 -3.21 -8.06
CA PHE A 420 22.20 -3.28 -9.50
C PHE A 420 21.16 -2.26 -9.99
N LEU A 421 19.99 -2.17 -9.33
CA LEU A 421 18.94 -1.20 -9.70
C LEU A 421 19.38 0.25 -9.57
N HIS A 422 20.19 0.57 -8.55
CA HIS A 422 20.72 1.92 -8.33
C HIS A 422 21.91 2.26 -9.23
N GLY A 423 22.64 1.26 -9.72
CA GLY A 423 23.82 1.42 -10.58
C GLY A 423 23.51 1.53 -12.07
N ALA A 424 22.26 1.33 -12.48
CA ALA A 424 21.83 1.50 -13.86
C ALA A 424 21.90 2.98 -14.30
N GLU A 425 22.13 3.20 -15.61
CA GLU A 425 22.20 4.55 -16.23
C GLU A 425 20.96 5.41 -15.92
N LYS A 426 19.81 4.76 -15.73
CA LYS A 426 18.60 5.32 -15.13
C LYS A 426 18.30 4.56 -13.83
N PRO A 427 18.65 5.11 -12.65
CA PRO A 427 18.44 4.43 -11.39
C PRO A 427 16.96 4.11 -11.16
N VAL A 428 16.66 2.84 -10.90
CA VAL A 428 15.30 2.39 -10.58
C VAL A 428 15.11 2.45 -9.07
N ILE A 429 14.17 3.29 -8.63
CA ILE A 429 13.83 3.41 -7.21
C ILE A 429 12.82 2.32 -6.85
N TYR A 430 13.24 1.35 -6.04
CA TYR A 430 12.37 0.31 -5.52
C TYR A 430 11.56 0.86 -4.33
N ARG A 431 10.23 0.99 -4.50
CA ARG A 431 9.35 1.75 -3.58
C ARG A 431 8.71 0.95 -2.44
N ASP A 432 8.76 -0.38 -2.49
CA ASP A 432 8.07 -1.27 -1.53
C ASP A 432 8.99 -2.39 -1.05
N PHE A 433 10.18 -2.05 -0.55
CA PHE A 433 11.15 -3.05 -0.05
C PHE A 433 10.77 -3.55 1.35
N LYS A 434 10.18 -4.75 1.41
CA LYS A 434 9.74 -5.42 2.65
C LYS A 434 9.91 -6.94 2.56
N THR A 435 9.82 -7.62 3.70
CA THR A 435 9.97 -9.08 3.84
C THR A 435 8.99 -9.86 2.97
N SER A 436 7.76 -9.38 2.77
CA SER A 436 6.77 -10.04 1.90
C SER A 436 7.05 -9.91 0.39
N ASN A 437 7.96 -9.01 0.00
CA ASN A 437 8.39 -8.82 -1.39
C ASN A 437 9.78 -9.42 -1.68
N VAL A 438 10.40 -10.08 -0.69
CA VAL A 438 11.61 -10.88 -0.88
C VAL A 438 11.19 -12.34 -1.04
N LEU A 439 11.25 -12.85 -2.26
CA LEU A 439 10.87 -14.22 -2.58
C LEU A 439 12.08 -15.17 -2.49
N LEU A 440 11.84 -16.38 -1.99
CA LEU A 440 12.85 -17.40 -1.79
C LEU A 440 12.75 -18.47 -2.88
N ASP A 441 13.91 -19.00 -3.29
CA ASP A 441 13.97 -20.19 -4.12
C ASP A 441 14.11 -21.45 -3.23
N SER A 442 13.54 -22.56 -3.67
CA SER A 442 13.50 -23.86 -2.97
C SER A 442 14.87 -24.51 -2.70
N VAL A 443 15.95 -23.89 -3.16
CA VAL A 443 17.33 -24.37 -2.98
C VAL A 443 17.81 -24.07 -1.55
N HIS A 444 17.44 -24.93 -0.61
CA HIS A 444 17.85 -24.87 0.78
C HIS A 444 19.36 -25.19 0.95
N PRO A 445 20.19 -24.32 1.55
CA PRO A 445 21.45 -24.74 2.13
C PRO A 445 21.25 -25.11 3.61
N ARG A 446 21.31 -26.40 3.93
CA ARG A 446 21.48 -26.89 5.31
C ARG A 446 22.92 -26.71 5.75
N LEU A 447 23.20 -25.76 6.64
CA LEU A 447 24.39 -25.78 7.48
C LEU A 447 24.08 -25.12 8.84
N ALA A 448 23.90 -25.95 9.88
CA ALA A 448 23.94 -25.50 11.26
C ALA A 448 25.40 -25.26 11.66
N GLY A 449 25.73 -24.03 12.05
CA GLY A 449 27.05 -23.67 12.58
C GLY A 449 26.91 -22.56 13.60
N GLN A 450 27.60 -22.70 14.74
CA GLN A 450 27.61 -21.72 15.83
C GLN A 450 28.08 -20.35 15.33
N TYR A 451 27.38 -19.29 15.75
CA TYR A 451 27.59 -17.92 15.28
C TYR A 451 28.58 -17.17 16.18
N SER A 452 29.48 -16.39 15.57
CA SER A 452 30.37 -15.48 16.30
C SER A 452 29.63 -14.19 16.67
N VAL A 453 29.61 -13.85 17.96
CA VAL A 453 29.02 -12.61 18.53
C VAL A 453 29.52 -11.34 17.82
N LYS A 454 30.71 -11.38 17.21
CA LYS A 454 31.28 -10.28 16.42
C LYS A 454 30.46 -9.97 15.16
N GLY A 455 29.99 -11.00 14.44
CA GLY A 455 29.21 -10.80 13.21
C GLY A 455 27.83 -10.20 13.46
N ALA A 456 27.18 -10.58 14.57
CA ALA A 456 25.89 -10.02 14.97
C ALA A 456 25.99 -8.52 15.36
N LYS A 457 27.06 -8.13 16.08
CA LYS A 457 27.29 -6.71 16.44
C LYS A 457 27.52 -5.84 15.21
N GLN A 458 28.29 -6.33 14.24
CA GLN A 458 28.59 -5.58 13.03
C GLN A 458 27.38 -5.48 12.09
N MET A 459 26.53 -6.50 12.05
CA MET A 459 25.22 -6.42 11.39
C MET A 459 24.31 -5.39 12.05
N ALA A 460 24.25 -5.35 13.39
CA ALA A 460 23.43 -4.37 14.11
C ALA A 460 23.93 -2.93 13.89
N LEU A 461 25.25 -2.74 13.79
CA LEU A 461 25.84 -1.44 13.46
C LEU A 461 25.48 -1.00 12.03
N LEU A 462 25.60 -1.90 11.06
CA LEU A 462 25.22 -1.65 9.67
C LEU A 462 23.73 -1.32 9.57
N ALA A 463 22.86 -2.08 10.26
CA ALA A 463 21.43 -1.82 10.31
C ALA A 463 21.12 -0.43 10.88
N ARG A 464 21.78 -0.04 11.99
CA ARG A 464 21.65 1.29 12.61
C ARG A 464 22.04 2.42 11.64
N GLN A 465 23.10 2.23 10.86
CA GLN A 465 23.52 3.21 9.85
C GLN A 465 22.50 3.32 8.71
N CYS A 466 21.96 2.19 8.24
CA CYS A 466 20.94 2.16 7.18
C CYS A 466 19.65 2.90 7.59
N VAL A 467 19.29 2.89 8.87
CA VAL A 467 18.09 3.57 9.40
C VAL A 467 18.37 4.96 9.99
N SER A 468 19.53 5.55 9.68
CA SER A 468 19.85 6.91 10.17
C SER A 468 18.77 7.92 9.80
N LEU A 469 18.39 8.78 10.75
CA LEU A 469 17.43 9.87 10.53
C LEU A 469 17.91 10.87 9.48
N ASN A 470 19.23 11.05 9.37
CA ASN A 470 19.85 11.87 8.35
C ASN A 470 20.18 11.00 7.11
N PRO A 471 19.57 11.27 5.93
CA PRO A 471 19.83 10.49 4.72
C PRO A 471 21.29 10.50 4.26
N LYS A 472 22.06 11.56 4.59
CA LYS A 472 23.49 11.66 4.21
C LYS A 472 24.39 10.68 4.96
N ASP A 473 23.95 10.20 6.12
CA ASP A 473 24.72 9.26 6.95
C ASP A 473 24.45 7.80 6.56
N ARG A 474 23.51 7.57 5.64
CA ARG A 474 23.16 6.22 5.18
C ARG A 474 24.19 5.72 4.16
N PRO A 475 24.70 4.49 4.31
CA PRO A 475 25.65 3.94 3.37
C PRO A 475 25.01 3.72 1.98
N LYS A 476 25.80 3.90 0.92
CA LYS A 476 25.37 3.52 -0.44
C LYS A 476 25.33 2.01 -0.58
N MET A 477 24.49 1.50 -1.48
CA MET A 477 24.32 0.05 -1.70
C MET A 477 25.64 -0.71 -1.95
N PRO A 478 26.60 -0.21 -2.74
CA PRO A 478 27.90 -0.90 -2.90
C PRO A 478 28.65 -1.12 -1.57
N SER A 479 28.63 -0.13 -0.67
CA SER A 479 29.27 -0.23 0.65
C SER A 479 28.55 -1.21 1.58
N ILE A 480 27.21 -1.29 1.48
CA ILE A 480 26.41 -2.28 2.19
C ILE A 480 26.77 -3.70 1.71
N VAL A 481 26.86 -3.91 0.39
CA VAL A 481 27.24 -5.21 -0.19
C VAL A 481 28.62 -5.63 0.30
N GLU A 482 29.62 -4.76 0.21
CA GLU A 482 30.99 -5.03 0.65
C GLU A 482 31.04 -5.41 2.15
N THR A 483 30.31 -4.67 2.99
CA THR A 483 30.23 -4.97 4.43
C THR A 483 29.60 -6.33 4.70
N LEU A 484 28.53 -6.68 4.00
CA LEU A 484 27.84 -7.97 4.15
C LEU A 484 28.68 -9.15 3.64
N GLU A 485 29.41 -8.96 2.53
CA GLU A 485 30.33 -9.98 2.00
C GLU A 485 31.52 -10.21 2.93
N ALA A 486 32.07 -9.16 3.53
CA ALA A 486 33.11 -9.29 4.54
C ALA A 486 32.65 -10.13 5.75
N LEU A 487 31.38 -9.96 6.17
CA LEU A 487 30.78 -10.77 7.24
C LEU A 487 30.60 -12.24 6.86
N GLN A 488 30.33 -12.52 5.58
CA GLN A 488 30.26 -13.88 5.05
C GLN A 488 31.64 -14.53 5.00
N HIS A 489 32.67 -13.83 4.50
CA HIS A 489 34.05 -14.34 4.45
C HIS A 489 34.65 -14.61 5.84
N TYR A 490 34.37 -13.77 6.84
CA TYR A 490 34.83 -14.00 8.21
C TYR A 490 34.31 -15.33 8.79
N LYS A 491 33.10 -15.75 8.37
CA LYS A 491 32.52 -17.04 8.75
C LYS A 491 33.23 -18.19 8.06
N ASP A 492 33.47 -18.08 6.75
CA ASP A 492 34.07 -19.16 5.96
C ASP A 492 35.53 -19.42 6.39
N MET A 493 36.27 -18.37 6.78
CA MET A 493 37.61 -18.50 7.38
C MET A 493 37.58 -19.13 8.79
N ALA A 494 36.60 -18.78 9.64
CA ALA A 494 36.47 -19.35 10.97
C ALA A 494 36.11 -20.86 10.92
N VAL A 495 35.30 -21.27 9.95
CA VAL A 495 34.98 -22.69 9.70
C VAL A 495 36.21 -23.45 9.17
N ALA A 496 36.96 -22.87 8.23
CA ALA A 496 38.19 -23.46 7.72
C ALA A 496 39.28 -23.63 8.81
N CYS A 497 39.41 -22.64 9.71
CA CYS A 497 40.35 -22.72 10.83
C CYS A 497 39.93 -23.77 11.88
N GLY A 498 38.62 -23.92 12.14
CA GLY A 498 38.07 -24.96 13.01
C GLY A 498 38.27 -26.39 12.47
N GLN A 499 38.18 -26.57 11.15
CA GLN A 499 38.47 -27.86 10.50
C GLN A 499 39.97 -28.20 10.49
N SER A 500 40.84 -27.20 10.34
CA SER A 500 42.30 -27.35 10.46
C SER A 500 42.74 -27.76 11.88
N GLN A 501 42.09 -27.24 12.92
CA GLN A 501 42.34 -27.66 14.30
C GLN A 501 41.75 -29.03 14.66
N ALA A 502 40.70 -29.47 13.94
CA ALA A 502 40.13 -30.81 14.12
C ALA A 502 40.99 -31.90 13.44
N SER A 503 41.62 -31.62 12.29
CA SER A 503 42.53 -32.59 11.65
C SER A 503 43.84 -32.76 12.43
N THR A 504 44.35 -31.70 13.04
CA THR A 504 45.54 -31.76 13.91
C THR A 504 45.27 -32.43 15.28
N LYS A 505 44.04 -32.38 15.79
CA LYS A 505 43.63 -33.14 16.99
C LYS A 505 43.29 -34.62 16.71
N SER A 506 42.92 -34.97 15.47
CA SER A 506 42.75 -36.38 15.06
C SER A 506 44.11 -37.08 14.90
N ALA A 507 45.12 -36.37 14.40
CA ALA A 507 46.47 -36.91 14.25
C ALA A 507 47.24 -37.10 15.59
N THR A 508 46.78 -36.50 16.69
CA THR A 508 47.40 -36.63 18.02
C THR A 508 46.66 -37.58 18.96
N ARG A 509 45.57 -38.23 18.51
CA ARG A 509 44.78 -39.17 19.35
C ARG A 509 44.93 -40.65 18.96
N ASN A 510 45.65 -40.96 17.88
CA ASN A 510 46.04 -42.32 17.50
C ASN A 510 47.55 -42.49 17.66
N GLY A 511 48.00 -42.72 18.90
CA GLY A 511 49.43 -42.94 19.11
C GLY A 511 49.86 -43.23 20.54
N VAL A 512 49.19 -44.13 21.26
CA VAL A 512 49.84 -44.93 22.33
C VAL A 512 49.10 -46.27 22.51
N SER A 513 49.71 -47.38 22.07
CA SER A 513 50.12 -48.50 22.96
C SER A 513 50.67 -49.69 22.17
N SER A 514 51.58 -50.43 22.82
CA SER A 514 52.48 -51.49 22.35
C SER A 514 53.71 -50.96 21.61
N GLY A 515 54.95 -51.13 22.08
CA GLY A 515 55.50 -52.13 22.98
C GLY A 515 56.68 -52.77 22.26
N GLY A 516 57.88 -52.18 22.37
CA GLY A 516 59.05 -52.64 21.63
C GLY A 516 60.34 -52.02 22.16
N ARG A 517 61.06 -52.80 22.95
CA ARG A 517 62.39 -52.58 23.52
C ARG A 517 63.44 -52.57 22.40
N LEU A 518 64.35 -51.60 22.39
CA LEU A 518 65.83 -51.77 22.26
C LEU A 518 66.56 -50.43 22.01
N GLU A 519 67.61 -50.26 22.80
CA GLU A 519 68.81 -49.40 22.77
C GLU A 519 69.01 -48.25 21.75
N GLY A 520 69.58 -47.15 22.28
CA GLY A 520 70.76 -46.52 21.65
C GLY A 520 70.75 -44.99 21.50
N ARG A 521 71.56 -44.31 22.34
CA ARG A 521 72.32 -43.05 22.10
C ARG A 521 71.53 -41.84 21.55
N GLY A 522 71.29 -40.76 22.28
CA GLY A 522 72.27 -39.87 22.90
C GLY A 522 72.46 -38.60 22.04
N ALA A 523 71.92 -37.45 22.45
CA ALA A 523 72.49 -36.10 22.28
C ALA A 523 71.52 -35.00 22.74
N SER A 524 71.98 -34.26 23.74
CA SER A 524 71.54 -32.93 24.18
C SER A 524 71.58 -31.90 23.04
N PHE A 525 70.70 -30.89 23.01
CA PHE A 525 71.13 -29.48 22.99
C PHE A 525 70.00 -28.48 23.30
N ARG A 526 70.45 -27.32 23.78
CA ARG A 526 69.81 -26.32 24.65
C ARG A 526 68.78 -25.38 23.98
N LYS A 527 67.91 -24.89 24.88
CA LYS A 527 67.20 -23.60 24.90
C LYS A 527 68.04 -22.39 24.41
N SER A 528 67.38 -21.43 23.79
CA SER A 528 67.49 -19.99 24.16
C SER A 528 66.48 -19.11 23.42
N ALA A 529 65.60 -18.46 24.18
CA ALA A 529 64.95 -17.19 23.83
C ALA A 529 65.88 -16.02 24.18
N PRO A 530 65.63 -14.81 23.64
CA PRO A 530 65.11 -13.70 24.46
C PRO A 530 64.04 -12.88 23.67
N VAL A 531 62.91 -12.43 24.23
CA VAL A 531 62.66 -11.33 25.19
C VAL A 531 63.41 -10.04 24.86
N THR A 532 62.70 -9.04 24.30
CA THR A 532 62.72 -7.65 24.81
C THR A 532 61.44 -6.92 24.45
N SER A 533 60.88 -6.29 25.48
CA SER A 533 59.76 -5.36 25.50
C SER A 533 60.12 -3.96 24.98
N SER A 534 59.13 -3.21 24.48
CA SER A 534 59.00 -1.80 24.83
C SER A 534 57.60 -1.25 24.49
N LYS A 535 56.89 -0.84 25.55
CA LYS A 535 55.74 0.07 25.57
C LYS A 535 56.15 1.48 25.11
N LYS A 536 55.21 2.24 24.55
CA LYS A 536 54.88 3.64 24.91
C LYS A 536 53.65 4.06 24.10
N THR A 537 52.53 4.28 24.80
CA THR A 537 51.82 5.57 25.04
C THR A 537 50.87 5.94 23.93
#